data_AF-A0AAN6P500-F1
#
_entry.id   AF-A0AAN6P500-F1
#
_cell.length_a   1.000
_cell.length_b   1.000
_cell.length_c   1.000
_cell.angle_alpha   90.00
_cell.angle_beta   90.00
_cell.angle_gamma   90.00
#
_symmetry.space_group_name_H-M   'P 1'
#
loop_
_entity.id
_entity.type
_entity.pdbx_description
1 polymer ?
#
loop_
_entity_poly.entity_id
_entity_poly.type
_entity_poly.pdbx_seq_one_letter_code
_entity_poly.pdbx_strand_id
1 'polypeptide(L)'
;MKTFPDCTHGLVAVWLLAALSGTVKAHSWPEEAVRLAPNSAIVGKPGYDRAHDPNGSAGFLISPNGGSKQITPDLKLVRDSQQKLIDASYPEFPMLSVARGDLVAIKHCENGHVSRADQTNPTKPVNRGTIYLHGTTETDLTDIKLMEFI
;
A
#
# COMPACT_ATOMS: atom_id res chain seq x y z
N MET A 1 -12.08 39.02 -45.90
CA MET A 1 -12.58 38.48 -44.63
C MET A 1 -11.98 37.08 -44.48
N LYS A 2 -10.95 36.90 -43.64
CA LYS A 2 -10.32 35.59 -43.41
C LYS A 2 -11.18 34.84 -42.39
N THR A 3 -11.68 33.66 -42.75
CA THR A 3 -12.41 32.77 -41.85
C THR A 3 -11.42 32.15 -40.87
N PHE A 4 -11.72 32.21 -39.57
CA PHE A 4 -10.91 31.57 -38.53
C PHE A 4 -11.14 30.05 -38.57
N PRO A 5 -10.11 29.22 -38.31
CA PRO A 5 -10.25 27.76 -38.31
C PRO A 5 -11.16 27.28 -37.18
N ASP A 6 -11.88 26.20 -37.46
CA ASP A 6 -12.97 25.63 -36.67
C ASP A 6 -12.48 25.11 -35.29
N CYS A 7 -12.75 25.87 -34.22
CA CYS A 7 -12.35 25.60 -32.83
C CYS A 7 -13.02 24.37 -32.20
N THR A 8 -13.93 23.71 -32.91
CA THR A 8 -14.76 22.61 -32.42
C THR A 8 -13.92 21.40 -31.96
N HIS A 9 -12.82 21.11 -32.65
CA HIS A 9 -11.92 20.00 -32.32
C HIS A 9 -11.17 20.22 -30.99
N GLY A 10 -10.80 21.46 -30.69
CA GLY A 10 -10.10 21.81 -29.44
C GLY A 10 -11.01 21.66 -28.22
N LEU A 11 -12.28 22.04 -28.34
CA LEU A 11 -13.27 21.88 -27.28
C LEU A 11 -13.57 20.40 -27.01
N VAL A 12 -13.73 19.59 -28.06
CA VAL A 12 -13.94 18.14 -27.92
C VAL A 12 -12.75 17.48 -27.22
N ALA A 13 -11.51 17.84 -27.56
CA ALA A 13 -10.32 17.31 -26.90
C ALA A 13 -10.25 17.68 -25.41
N VAL A 14 -10.61 18.92 -25.04
CA VAL A 14 -10.65 19.37 -23.65
C VAL A 14 -11.73 18.63 -22.86
N TRP A 15 -12.92 18.45 -23.44
CA TRP A 15 -14.01 17.69 -22.80
C TRP A 15 -13.65 16.21 -22.62
N LEU A 16 -13.00 15.61 -23.60
CA LEU A 16 -12.54 14.21 -23.51
C LEU A 16 -11.47 14.06 -22.41
N LEU A 17 -10.52 14.99 -22.33
CA LEU A 17 -9.49 14.98 -21.29
C LEU A 17 -10.08 15.18 -19.88
N ALA A 18 -11.06 16.08 -19.74
CA ALA A 18 -11.78 16.30 -18.49
C ALA A 18 -12.61 15.07 -18.08
N ALA A 19 -13.30 14.41 -19.02
CA ALA A 19 -14.07 13.21 -18.77
C ALA A 19 -13.20 12.02 -18.32
N LEU A 20 -11.94 11.96 -18.77
CA LEU A 20 -10.99 10.90 -18.41
C LEU A 20 -10.27 11.14 -17.08
N SER A 21 -10.24 12.37 -16.55
CA SER A 21 -9.56 12.70 -15.29
C SER A 21 -10.21 12.10 -14.03
N GLY A 22 -11.47 11.68 -14.10
CA GLY A 22 -12.24 11.19 -12.94
C GLY A 22 -12.15 9.68 -12.67
N THR A 23 -11.44 8.91 -13.50
CA THR A 23 -11.46 7.43 -13.45
C THR A 23 -10.32 6.81 -12.64
N VAL A 24 -9.39 7.62 -12.12
CA VAL A 24 -8.25 7.10 -11.35
C VAL A 24 -8.72 6.73 -9.95
N LYS A 25 -8.91 5.43 -9.74
CA LYS A 25 -9.03 4.86 -8.39
C LYS A 25 -7.66 4.79 -7.78
N ALA A 26 -7.47 5.52 -6.70
CA ALA A 26 -6.17 5.70 -6.14
C ALA A 26 -6.09 5.20 -4.71
N HIS A 27 -5.10 4.34 -4.50
CA HIS A 27 -4.78 3.73 -3.22
C HIS A 27 -3.25 3.70 -3.13
N SER A 28 -2.72 3.90 -1.93
CA SER A 28 -1.30 3.71 -1.64
C SER A 28 -1.13 2.42 -0.86
N TRP A 29 -0.18 1.61 -1.29
CA TRP A 29 0.21 0.37 -0.63
C TRP A 29 1.73 0.38 -0.44
N PRO A 30 2.28 -0.31 0.57
CA PRO A 30 3.69 -0.64 0.58
C PRO A 30 3.99 -1.50 -0.65
N GLU A 31 4.86 -1.01 -1.54
CA GLU A 31 5.21 -1.75 -2.76
C GLU A 31 6.46 -2.60 -2.56
N GLU A 32 7.38 -2.10 -1.73
CA GLU A 32 8.72 -2.64 -1.63
C GLU A 32 9.36 -2.17 -0.32
N ALA A 33 10.12 -3.05 0.33
CA ALA A 33 10.98 -2.72 1.44
C ALA A 33 12.43 -3.09 1.09
N VAL A 34 13.37 -2.23 1.47
CA VAL A 34 14.80 -2.43 1.21
C VAL A 34 15.61 -2.28 2.49
N ARG A 35 16.68 -3.05 2.58
CA ARG A 35 17.69 -2.87 3.61
C ARG A 35 18.69 -1.79 3.20
N LEU A 36 19.06 -0.94 4.16
CA LEU A 36 20.04 0.12 4.01
C LEU A 36 21.30 -0.19 4.83
N ALA A 37 22.47 0.06 4.24
CA ALA A 37 23.73 0.14 4.96
C ALA A 37 23.78 1.42 5.82
N PRO A 38 24.74 1.52 6.77
CA PRO A 38 24.93 2.73 7.59
C PRO A 38 25.16 4.01 6.79
N ASN A 39 25.65 3.90 5.55
CA ASN A 39 25.82 5.02 4.61
C ASN A 39 24.59 5.26 3.71
N SER A 40 23.44 4.68 4.06
CA SER A 40 22.17 4.75 3.32
C SER A 40 22.18 4.10 1.92
N ALA A 41 23.21 3.33 1.56
CA ALA A 41 23.18 2.54 0.34
C ALA A 41 22.22 1.36 0.47
N ILE A 42 21.47 1.03 -0.59
CA ILE A 42 20.61 -0.16 -0.62
C ILE A 42 21.48 -1.42 -0.69
N VAL A 43 21.18 -2.42 0.14
CA VAL A 43 21.94 -3.67 0.23
C VAL A 43 21.03 -4.88 0.07
N GLY A 44 21.40 -5.78 -0.85
CA GLY A 44 20.70 -7.04 -1.06
C GLY A 44 19.49 -6.88 -1.98
N LYS A 45 18.61 -7.89 -1.96
CA LYS A 45 17.35 -7.88 -2.71
C LYS A 45 16.27 -7.16 -1.90
N PRO A 46 15.33 -6.49 -2.56
CA PRO A 46 14.14 -5.99 -1.90
C PRO A 46 13.28 -7.14 -1.37
N GLY A 47 12.39 -6.80 -0.44
CA GLY A 47 11.31 -7.65 -0.02
C GLY A 47 9.97 -6.96 -0.11
N TYR A 48 8.91 -7.76 0.00
CA TYR A 48 7.54 -7.34 -0.28
C TYR A 48 6.65 -7.65 0.93
N ASP A 49 5.47 -7.05 0.95
CA ASP A 49 4.45 -7.35 1.95
C ASP A 49 3.91 -8.78 1.80
N ARG A 50 3.24 -9.25 2.85
CA ARG A 50 2.77 -10.63 2.92
C ARG A 50 1.71 -10.88 1.84
N ALA A 51 1.99 -11.85 0.97
CA ALA A 51 1.14 -12.24 -0.15
C ALA A 51 0.94 -11.10 -1.16
N HIS A 52 2.04 -10.38 -1.42
CA HIS A 52 2.10 -9.29 -2.40
C HIS A 52 1.42 -9.67 -3.72
N ASP A 53 0.50 -8.80 -4.16
CA ASP A 53 -0.13 -8.88 -5.48
C ASP A 53 0.17 -7.58 -6.24
N PRO A 54 1.03 -7.64 -7.28
CA PRO A 54 1.40 -6.46 -8.04
C PRO A 54 0.22 -5.83 -8.80
N ASN A 55 -0.91 -6.55 -8.95
CA ASN A 55 -2.10 -6.05 -9.63
C ASN A 55 -3.11 -5.39 -8.69
N GLY A 56 -2.86 -5.42 -7.37
CA GLY A 56 -3.70 -4.76 -6.38
C GLY A 56 -5.15 -5.26 -6.36
N SER A 57 -5.39 -6.55 -6.64
CA SER A 57 -6.71 -7.15 -6.52
C SER A 57 -7.05 -7.24 -5.02
N ALA A 58 -7.67 -6.17 -4.51
CA ALA A 58 -7.80 -5.82 -3.09
C ALA A 58 -8.55 -6.84 -2.19
N GLY A 59 -7.96 -8.01 -1.98
CA GLY A 59 -8.43 -9.08 -1.11
C GLY A 59 -7.73 -9.15 0.25
N PHE A 60 -6.79 -8.24 0.53
CA PHE A 60 -5.84 -8.36 1.64
C PHE A 60 -6.00 -7.31 2.74
N LEU A 61 -7.11 -6.56 2.72
CA LEU A 61 -7.40 -5.56 3.75
C LEU A 61 -7.74 -6.21 5.09
N ILE A 62 -7.14 -5.65 6.14
CA ILE A 62 -7.51 -5.93 7.52
C ILE A 62 -7.98 -4.60 8.12
N SER A 63 -9.24 -4.47 8.54
CA SER A 63 -10.35 -5.44 8.42
C SER A 63 -10.87 -5.54 6.96
N PRO A 64 -11.48 -6.67 6.56
CA PRO A 64 -12.01 -6.84 5.20
C PRO A 64 -12.98 -5.73 4.78
N ASN A 65 -13.06 -5.46 3.46
CA ASN A 65 -14.04 -4.53 2.92
C ASN A 65 -15.47 -4.91 3.33
N GLY A 66 -16.21 -3.95 3.90
CA GLY A 66 -17.56 -4.17 4.43
C GLY A 66 -17.61 -4.69 5.88
N GLY A 67 -16.46 -5.01 6.48
CA GLY A 67 -16.33 -5.39 7.88
C GLY A 67 -16.16 -4.19 8.84
N SER A 68 -16.14 -4.48 10.15
CA SER A 68 -15.84 -3.48 11.17
C SER A 68 -14.45 -2.89 10.95
N LYS A 69 -14.34 -1.55 10.92
CA LYS A 69 -13.05 -0.84 10.80
C LYS A 69 -12.34 -0.66 12.14
N GLN A 70 -12.87 -1.23 13.21
CA GLN A 70 -12.27 -1.16 14.53
C GLN A 70 -11.18 -2.22 14.69
N ILE A 71 -10.04 -1.80 15.25
CA ILE A 71 -9.02 -2.72 15.72
C ILE A 71 -9.46 -3.20 17.11
N THR A 72 -9.70 -4.49 17.25
CA THR A 72 -10.08 -5.13 18.52
C THR A 72 -8.94 -6.00 19.05
N PRO A 73 -8.88 -6.31 20.36
CA PRO A 73 -7.84 -7.16 20.94
C PRO A 73 -7.73 -8.56 20.31
N ASP A 74 -8.83 -9.07 19.76
CA ASP A 74 -8.93 -10.37 19.10
C ASP A 74 -8.73 -10.31 17.58
N LEU A 75 -8.51 -9.12 17.00
CA LEU A 75 -8.27 -8.97 15.57
C LEU A 75 -6.97 -9.69 15.16
N LYS A 76 -7.10 -10.73 14.34
CA LYS A 76 -5.96 -11.46 13.79
C LYS A 76 -5.16 -10.60 12.81
N LEU A 77 -3.84 -10.81 12.81
CA LEU A 77 -2.89 -10.16 11.89
C LEU A 77 -3.07 -10.62 10.44
N VAL A 78 -3.71 -11.76 10.21
CA VAL A 78 -4.05 -12.29 8.88
C VAL A 78 -5.50 -12.78 8.87
N ARG A 79 -6.15 -12.77 7.71
CA ARG A 79 -7.53 -13.30 7.58
C ARG A 79 -7.53 -14.82 7.68
N ASP A 80 -8.60 -15.42 8.20
CA ASP A 80 -8.69 -16.88 8.36
C ASP A 80 -8.56 -17.65 7.02
N SER A 81 -8.98 -17.05 5.90
CA SER A 81 -8.82 -17.70 4.60
C SER A 81 -7.44 -17.52 3.97
N GLN A 82 -6.56 -16.71 4.57
CA GLN A 82 -5.14 -16.75 4.25
C GLN A 82 -4.56 -17.88 5.07
N GLN A 83 -4.47 -19.06 4.43
CA GLN A 83 -3.83 -20.23 5.02
C GLN A 83 -2.38 -19.91 5.47
N LYS A 84 -1.79 -20.84 6.22
CA LYS A 84 -0.36 -20.84 6.53
C LYS A 84 0.44 -20.64 5.25
N LEU A 85 1.19 -19.54 5.18
CA LEU A 85 2.17 -19.30 4.13
C LEU A 85 3.55 -19.67 4.67
N ILE A 86 4.35 -20.29 3.83
CA ILE A 86 5.74 -20.69 4.12
C ILE A 86 6.68 -19.93 3.17
N ASP A 87 7.99 -19.99 3.39
CA ASP A 87 8.96 -19.32 2.50
C ASP A 87 8.76 -19.69 1.02
N ALA A 88 8.43 -20.96 0.75
CA ALA A 88 8.14 -21.43 -0.61
C ALA A 88 6.86 -20.82 -1.23
N SER A 89 6.00 -20.19 -0.43
CA SER A 89 4.83 -19.44 -0.91
C SER A 89 5.19 -18.08 -1.52
N TYR A 90 6.46 -17.64 -1.42
CA TYR A 90 6.93 -16.34 -1.89
C TYR A 90 8.04 -16.43 -2.95
N PRO A 91 7.87 -17.21 -4.04
CA PRO A 91 8.96 -17.43 -5.00
C PRO A 91 9.34 -16.17 -5.80
N GLU A 92 8.37 -15.30 -6.09
CA GLU A 92 8.56 -14.08 -6.88
C GLU A 92 8.74 -12.84 -6.00
N PHE A 93 7.98 -12.76 -4.91
CA PHE A 93 7.92 -11.61 -4.00
C PHE A 93 8.27 -12.03 -2.56
N PRO A 94 9.55 -12.29 -2.27
CA PRO A 94 9.98 -12.72 -0.94
C PRO A 94 9.77 -11.62 0.10
N MET A 95 9.49 -12.01 1.35
CA MET A 95 9.51 -11.06 2.46
C MET A 95 10.94 -10.56 2.71
N LEU A 96 11.08 -9.31 3.18
CA LEU A 96 12.39 -8.73 3.45
C LEU A 96 13.05 -9.46 4.63
N SER A 97 14.27 -9.96 4.43
CA SER A 97 15.09 -10.56 5.49
C SER A 97 16.18 -9.59 5.93
N VAL A 98 16.24 -9.32 7.24
CA VAL A 98 17.20 -8.39 7.85
C VAL A 98 17.73 -8.94 9.16
N ALA A 99 18.92 -8.50 9.54
CA ALA A 99 19.46 -8.74 10.88
C ALA A 99 18.91 -7.70 11.87
N ARG A 100 18.90 -8.04 13.17
CA ARG A 100 18.59 -7.08 14.23
C ARG A 100 19.56 -5.89 14.15
N GLY A 101 19.02 -4.68 14.09
CA GLY A 101 19.81 -3.43 14.02
C GLY A 101 20.06 -2.92 12.60
N ASP A 102 19.68 -3.68 11.56
CA ASP A 102 19.71 -3.19 10.19
C ASP A 102 18.72 -2.02 10.00
N LEU A 103 19.08 -1.09 9.11
CA LEU A 103 18.21 -0.01 8.69
C LEU A 103 17.31 -0.48 7.55
N VAL A 104 16.03 -0.14 7.58
CA VAL A 104 15.04 -0.51 6.56
C VAL A 104 14.32 0.73 6.05
N ALA A 105 14.09 0.79 4.74
CA ALA A 105 13.21 1.77 4.12
C ALA A 105 12.04 1.07 3.42
N ILE A 106 10.84 1.66 3.53
CA ILE A 106 9.62 1.14 2.91
C ILE A 106 9.14 2.16 1.89
N LYS A 107 9.03 1.71 0.65
CA LYS A 107 8.57 2.50 -0.47
C LYS A 107 7.06 2.38 -0.58
N HIS A 108 6.38 3.49 -0.34
CA HIS A 108 4.96 3.63 -0.63
C HIS A 108 4.82 4.33 -1.97
N CYS A 109 4.26 3.64 -2.96
CA CYS A 109 3.88 4.30 -4.20
C CYS A 109 2.41 4.67 -4.13
N GLU A 110 2.10 5.91 -4.50
CA GLU A 110 0.73 6.39 -4.53
C GLU A 110 0.18 6.25 -5.95
N ASN A 111 -0.89 5.49 -6.13
CA ASN A 111 -1.55 5.37 -7.42
C ASN A 111 -2.61 6.48 -7.64
N GLY A 112 -2.27 7.76 -7.40
CA GLY A 112 -3.05 8.91 -7.91
C GLY A 112 -4.14 9.54 -7.03
N HIS A 113 -4.01 9.54 -5.69
CA HIS A 113 -4.84 10.34 -4.77
C HIS A 113 -3.92 10.90 -3.72
N VAL A 114 -3.54 12.15 -3.95
CA VAL A 114 -2.56 12.82 -3.11
C VAL A 114 -3.09 12.81 -1.69
N SER A 115 -2.27 12.32 -0.76
CA SER A 115 -2.47 12.64 0.65
C SER A 115 -2.48 14.16 0.74
N ARG A 116 -3.68 14.76 0.80
CA ARG A 116 -3.77 16.22 0.85
C ARG A 116 -3.04 16.66 2.12
N ALA A 117 -1.96 17.41 1.94
CA ALA A 117 -1.19 17.99 3.03
C ALA A 117 -1.99 19.09 3.75
N ASP A 118 -3.11 19.52 3.16
CA ASP A 118 -3.99 20.52 3.74
C ASP A 118 -4.84 19.94 4.90
N GLN A 119 -5.04 20.75 5.93
CA GLN A 119 -5.90 20.41 7.07
C GLN A 119 -7.38 20.67 6.77
N THR A 120 -7.76 20.87 5.50
CA THR A 120 -9.11 21.30 5.09
C THR A 120 -10.19 20.26 5.37
N ASN A 121 -9.80 19.05 5.76
CA ASN A 121 -10.71 18.03 6.25
C ASN A 121 -10.58 17.86 7.79
N PRO A 122 -11.39 18.59 8.59
CA PRO A 122 -11.30 18.60 10.04
C PRO A 122 -11.78 17.30 10.70
N THR A 123 -12.53 16.45 10.00
CA THR A 123 -13.01 15.15 10.55
C THR A 123 -11.94 14.06 10.51
N LYS A 124 -10.81 14.35 9.87
CA LYS A 124 -9.82 13.36 9.51
C LYS A 124 -8.74 13.37 10.61
N PRO A 125 -8.34 12.21 11.19
CA PRO A 125 -7.42 12.18 12.33
C PRO A 125 -6.05 12.80 12.06
N VAL A 126 -5.44 13.39 13.11
CA VAL A 126 -4.03 13.80 13.10
C VAL A 126 -3.16 12.57 12.79
N ASN A 127 -2.15 12.73 11.94
CA ASN A 127 -1.23 11.68 11.45
C ASN A 127 -1.74 10.69 10.38
N ARG A 128 -2.97 10.83 9.85
CA ARG A 128 -3.43 10.33 8.52
C ARG A 128 -3.16 8.85 8.13
N GLY A 129 -2.61 8.01 9.01
CA GLY A 129 -2.36 6.57 8.83
C GLY A 129 -1.32 6.06 9.83
N THR A 130 -1.54 4.89 10.43
CA THR A 130 -0.55 4.21 11.29
C THR A 130 0.01 3.02 10.54
N ILE A 131 1.33 2.91 10.48
CA ILE A 131 2.02 1.74 9.90
C ILE A 131 2.48 0.86 11.06
N TYR A 132 2.03 -0.39 11.06
CA TYR A 132 2.53 -1.43 11.97
C TYR A 132 3.49 -2.33 11.21
N LEU A 133 4.69 -2.51 11.75
CA LEU A 133 5.71 -3.39 11.18
C LEU A 133 5.89 -4.59 12.11
N HIS A 134 5.58 -5.77 11.60
CA HIS A 134 5.77 -7.02 12.33
C HIS A 134 6.96 -7.78 11.72
N GLY A 135 8.06 -7.83 12.47
CA GLY A 135 9.23 -8.66 12.15
C GLY A 135 9.15 -9.99 12.89
N THR A 136 9.34 -11.09 12.18
CA THR A 136 9.20 -12.45 12.72
C THR A 136 10.24 -13.39 12.12
N THR A 137 10.65 -14.42 12.87
CA THR A 137 11.40 -15.57 12.34
C THR A 137 10.47 -16.71 11.92
N GLU A 138 9.18 -16.62 12.24
CA GLU A 138 8.14 -17.60 11.91
C GLU A 138 7.24 -17.06 10.79
N THR A 139 7.09 -17.81 9.71
CA THR A 139 6.27 -17.39 8.56
C THR A 139 4.78 -17.63 8.77
N ASP A 140 4.43 -18.48 9.74
CA ASP A 140 3.05 -18.79 10.10
C ASP A 140 2.49 -17.75 11.07
N LEU A 141 1.58 -16.93 10.57
CA LEU A 141 0.96 -15.83 11.31
C LEU A 141 -0.52 -16.06 11.61
N THR A 142 -1.02 -17.29 11.38
CA THR A 142 -2.47 -17.57 11.33
C THR A 142 -3.21 -17.35 12.65
N ASP A 143 -2.51 -17.51 13.77
CA ASP A 143 -3.06 -17.33 15.13
C ASP A 143 -2.52 -16.10 15.86
N ILE A 144 -1.74 -15.28 15.15
CA ILE A 144 -1.14 -14.07 15.69
C ILE A 144 -2.17 -12.93 15.71
N LYS A 145 -2.32 -12.26 16.84
CA LYS A 145 -3.24 -11.11 16.98
C LYS A 145 -2.50 -9.80 16.76
N LEU A 146 -3.14 -8.84 16.09
CA LEU A 146 -2.55 -7.53 15.82
C LEU A 146 -2.14 -6.81 17.11
N MET A 147 -2.96 -6.93 18.16
CA MET A 147 -2.75 -6.24 19.44
C MET A 147 -1.76 -6.95 20.38
N GLU A 148 -1.17 -8.09 20.01
CA GLU A 148 -0.10 -8.72 20.82
C GLU A 148 1.21 -7.91 20.80
N PHE A 149 1.33 -6.94 19.90
CA PHE A 149 2.56 -6.17 19.66
C PHE A 149 2.40 -4.66 19.81
N ILE A 150 1.24 -4.19 20.29
CA ILE A 150 0.89 -2.77 20.42
C ILE A 150 0.70 -2.42 21.89
#